data_AF-A0A497DLG8-F1
#
_entry.id   AF-A0A497DLG8-F1
#
_cell.length_a   1.000
_cell.length_b   1.000
_cell.length_c   1.000
_cell.angle_alpha   90.00
_cell.angle_beta   90.00
_cell.angle_gamma   90.00
#
_symmetry.space_group_name_H-M   'P 1'
#
loop_
_entity.id
_entity.type
_entity.pdbx_description
1 polymer ?
#
loop_
_entity_poly.entity_id
_entity_poly.type
_entity_poly.pdbx_seq_one_letter_code
_entity_poly.pdbx_strand_id
1 'polypeptide(L)' 'MKKRVTGLGGVFFKSANPQALKEWYGKHLHIESGEHGALFKWRQDEDPEKAG' A
#
# COMPACT_ATOMS: atom_id res chain seq x y z
N MET A 1 21.88 5.69 18.55
CA MET A 1 21.49 5.18 17.22
C MET A 1 20.68 6.26 16.51
N LYS A 2 21.00 6.60 15.25
CA LYS A 2 20.25 7.63 14.49
C LYS A 2 18.89 7.05 14.07
N LYS A 3 17.80 7.79 14.32
CA LYS A 3 16.47 7.45 13.80
C LYS A 3 16.48 7.69 12.29
N ARG A 4 16.19 6.66 11.51
CA ARG A 4 16.07 6.74 10.04
C ARG A 4 14.70 6.20 9.66
N VAL A 5 14.09 6.80 8.64
CA VAL A 5 12.86 6.28 8.04
C VAL A 5 13.25 5.02 7.29
N THR A 6 12.67 3.89 7.68
CA THR A 6 12.92 2.60 7.04
C THR A 6 11.90 2.28 5.97
N GLY A 7 10.67 2.80 6.07
CA GLY A 7 9.62 2.57 5.07
C GLY A 7 8.40 3.48 5.24
N LEU A 8 7.40 3.28 4.38
CA LEU A 8 6.09 3.93 4.44
C LEU A 8 5.09 2.97 5.10
N GLY A 9 4.46 3.38 6.19
CA GLY A 9 3.50 2.54 6.92
C GLY A 9 2.16 2.32 6.20
N GLY A 10 1.79 3.23 5.29
CA GLY A 10 0.55 3.13 4.51
C GLY A 10 0.08 4.48 3.97
N VAL A 11 -0.81 4.44 2.99
CA VAL A 11 -1.49 5.62 2.44
C VAL A 11 -2.99 5.44 2.61
N PHE A 12 -3.65 6.43 3.22
CA PHE A 12 -5.07 6.38 3.52
C PHE A 12 -5.78 7.53 2.82
N PHE A 13 -6.83 7.21 2.08
CA PHE A 13 -7.65 8.19 1.39
C PHE A 13 -9.04 8.24 2.02
N LYS A 14 -9.58 9.45 2.18
CA LYS A 14 -11.00 9.66 2.48
C LYS A 14 -11.73 9.87 1.16
N SER A 15 -12.83 9.16 0.96
CA SER A 15 -13.68 9.28 -0.23
C SER A 15 -15.14 9.32 0.17
N ALA A 16 -15.94 10.12 -0.53
CA ALA A 16 -17.39 10.11 -0.40
C ALA A 16 -18.00 8.80 -0.91
N ASN A 17 -17.34 8.12 -1.86
CA ASN A 17 -17.73 6.81 -2.37
C ASN A 17 -16.51 5.86 -2.37
N PRO A 18 -16.31 5.07 -1.31
CA PRO A 18 -15.17 4.16 -1.20
C PRO A 18 -15.25 2.97 -2.17
N GLN A 19 -16.47 2.53 -2.53
CA GLN A 19 -16.68 1.42 -3.46
C GLN A 19 -16.18 1.79 -4.86
N ALA A 20 -16.61 2.95 -5.39
CA ALA A 20 -16.19 3.42 -6.71
C ALA A 20 -14.68 3.68 -6.78
N LEU A 21 -14.09 4.19 -5.70
CA LEU A 21 -12.64 4.40 -5.61
C LEU A 21 -11.89 3.06 -5.68
N LYS A 22 -12.36 2.05 -4.94
CA LYS A 22 -11.80 0.69 -4.97
C LYS A 22 -11.90 0.05 -6.36
N GLU A 23 -13.04 0.19 -7.03
CA GLU A 23 -13.22 -0.33 -8.39
C GLU A 23 -12.30 0.36 -9.40
N TRP A 24 -12.13 1.68 -9.29
CA TRP A 24 -11.19 2.42 -10.13
C TRP A 24 -9.75 1.95 -9.92
N TYR A 25 -9.32 1.80 -8.66
CA TYR A 25 -7.98 1.28 -8.32
C TYR A 25 -7.76 -0.14 -8.84
N GLY A 26 -8.77 -1.01 -8.73
CA GLY A 26 -8.70 -2.36 -9.29
C GLY A 26 -8.62 -2.35 -10.82
N LYS A 27 -9.44 -1.52 -11.49
CA LYS A 27 -9.50 -1.45 -12.96
C LYS A 27 -8.25 -0.85 -13.60
N HIS A 28 -7.72 0.22 -13.00
CA HIS A 28 -6.66 1.02 -13.63
C HIS A 28 -5.27 0.71 -13.10
N LEU A 29 -5.16 0.26 -11.84
CA LEU A 29 -3.87 0.03 -11.20
C LEU A 29 -3.69 -1.43 -10.75
N HIS A 30 -4.67 -2.30 -11.02
CA HIS A 30 -4.66 -3.71 -10.61
C HIS A 30 -4.43 -3.90 -9.10
N ILE A 31 -4.90 -2.93 -8.31
CA ILE A 31 -4.78 -2.98 -6.86
C ILE A 31 -5.98 -3.73 -6.30
N GLU A 32 -5.76 -4.96 -5.87
CA GLU A 32 -6.76 -5.75 -5.16
C GLU A 32 -6.92 -5.24 -3.73
N SER A 33 -7.94 -4.42 -3.52
CA SER A 33 -8.31 -3.95 -2.19
C SER A 33 -9.29 -4.94 -1.56
N GLY A 34 -9.01 -5.43 -0.35
CA GLY A 34 -9.93 -6.23 0.46
C GLY A 34 -11.01 -5.37 1.14
N GLU A 35 -11.60 -5.89 2.22
CA GLU A 35 -12.54 -5.14 3.08
C GLU A 35 -11.85 -3.99 3.81
N HIS A 36 -10.57 -4.13 4.12
CA HIS A 36 -9.77 -3.16 4.88
C HIS A 36 -8.72 -2.42 4.04
N GLY A 37 -8.83 -2.46 2.70
CA GLY A 37 -7.87 -1.85 1.77
C GLY A 37 -6.89 -2.86 1.16
N ALA A 38 -5.84 -2.36 0.52
CA ALA A 38 -4.83 -3.18 -0.16
C ALA A 38 -3.54 -3.31 0.66
N LEU A 39 -2.97 -4.51 0.68
CA LEU A 39 -1.69 -4.79 1.31
C LEU A 39 -0.59 -4.87 0.26
N PHE A 40 0.43 -4.03 0.39
CA PHE A 40 1.58 -4.03 -0.49
C PHE A 40 2.78 -4.65 0.23
N LYS A 41 3.33 -5.71 -0.35
CA LYS A 41 4.62 -6.24 0.08
C LYS A 41 5.71 -5.35 -0.51
N TRP A 42 6.59 -4.84 0.34
CA TRP A 42 7.75 -4.07 -0.08
C TRP A 42 9.02 -4.82 0.35
N ARG A 43 10.11 -4.55 -0.37
CA ARG A 43 11.40 -5.23 -0.20
C ARG A 43 12.39 -4.22 0.37
N GLN A 44 13.33 -4.71 1.17
CA GLN A 44 14.43 -3.89 1.62
C GLN A 44 15.38 -3.60 0.44
N ASP A 45 15.92 -2.39 0.39
CA ASP A 45 16.84 -1.97 -0.67
C ASP A 45 18.15 -2.77 -0.63
N GLU A 46 18.70 -2.98 0.57
CA GLU A 46 19.95 -3.73 0.79
C GLU A 46 19.78 -5.26 0.61
N ASP A 47 18.57 -5.79 0.79
CA ASP A 47 18.30 -7.23 0.69
C ASP A 47 16.89 -7.50 0.11
N PRO A 48 16.76 -7.62 -1.23
CA PRO A 48 15.46 -7.71 -1.90
C PRO A 48 14.64 -8.96 -1.55
N GLU A 49 15.27 -9.97 -0.96
CA GLU A 49 14.60 -11.20 -0.52
C GLU A 49 13.90 -11.02 0.84
N LYS A 50 14.25 -9.98 1.60
CA LYS A 50 13.59 -9.65 2.86
C LYS A 50 12.42 -8.69 2.64
N ALA A 51 11.26 -9.09 3.16
CA ALA A 51 10.16 -8.18 3.39
C ALA A 51 10.53 -7.20 4.51
N GLY A 52 10.17 -5.93 4.33
CA GLY A 52 10.28 -4.91 5.38
C GLY A 52 8.98 -4.69 6.14
#